data_AF-A0A8T6YL45-F1
#
_entry.id   AF-A0A8T6YL45-F1
#
_cell.length_a   1.000
_cell.length_b   1.000
_cell.length_c   1.000
_cell.angle_alpha   90.00
_cell.angle_beta   90.00
_cell.angle_gamma   90.00
#
_symmetry.space_group_name_H-M   'P 1'
#
loop_
_entity.id
_entity.type
_entity.pdbx_description
1 polymer ?
#
loop_
_entity_poly.entity_id
_entity_poly.type
_entity_poly.pdbx_seq_one_letter_code
_entity_poly.pdbx_strand_id
1 'polypeptide(L)'
;MTNSLDNLLAPTLRKSIETNLGKPTLNKIEQRLMERHGLGLVQAIKDFHKFDSVLREFFGAGADGLETKFLQNIIDLKQQKKASNNWIIIKDQSLAKVFLESFADEDKKAIIGTVLDQSLIVADILDACNVPQTSGYRKINQLIDAGLLISNGYSVATDGKKIKKYESIFDNVKMDIEKNVVVVKVQLKKTSLSESIILQAIPTR
;
A
#
# COMPACT_ATOMS: atom_id res chain seq x y z
N MET A 1 14.12 -3.90 0.24
CA MET A 1 13.09 -3.65 -0.79
C MET A 1 11.82 -3.33 -0.04
N THR A 2 11.25 -2.14 -0.20
CA THR A 2 10.00 -1.76 0.46
C THR A 2 8.84 -2.43 -0.27
N ASN A 3 8.09 -3.27 0.44
CA ASN A 3 7.03 -4.05 -0.20
C ASN A 3 5.93 -3.16 -0.76
N SER A 4 5.34 -3.66 -1.82
CA SER A 4 4.33 -3.05 -2.66
C SER A 4 3.12 -2.53 -1.88
N LEU A 5 2.53 -3.41 -1.07
CA LEU A 5 1.37 -3.12 -0.23
C LEU A 5 1.71 -2.19 0.95
N ASP A 6 2.93 -2.27 1.47
CA ASP A 6 3.34 -1.46 2.62
C ASP A 6 3.44 0.02 2.23
N ASN A 7 3.76 0.33 0.96
CA ASN A 7 3.72 1.71 0.45
C ASN A 7 2.28 2.26 0.39
N LEU A 8 1.32 1.43 -0.01
CA LEU A 8 -0.10 1.80 -0.04
C LEU A 8 -0.65 2.05 1.37
N LEU A 9 -0.27 1.19 2.33
CA LEU A 9 -0.84 1.22 3.68
C LEU A 9 -0.14 2.22 4.61
N ALA A 10 1.16 2.48 4.45
CA ALA A 10 1.95 3.26 5.41
C ALA A 10 1.40 4.68 5.71
N PRO A 11 0.95 5.48 4.72
CA PRO A 11 0.39 6.81 4.99
C PRO A 11 -0.88 6.74 5.85
N THR A 12 -1.77 5.81 5.52
CA THR A 12 -3.03 5.59 6.24
C THR A 12 -2.78 5.00 7.62
N LEU A 13 -1.76 4.14 7.75
CA LEU A 13 -1.36 3.55 9.02
C LEU A 13 -0.78 4.59 9.97
N ARG A 14 0.05 5.51 9.48
CA ARG A 14 0.51 6.67 10.26
C ARG A 14 -0.67 7.47 10.84
N LYS A 15 -1.68 7.77 10.02
CA LYS A 15 -2.88 8.50 10.45
C LYS A 15 -3.70 7.70 11.48
N SER A 16 -3.81 6.39 11.30
CA SER A 16 -4.49 5.49 12.24
C SER A 16 -3.77 5.46 13.60
N ILE A 17 -2.43 5.39 13.59
CA ILE A 17 -1.60 5.45 14.80
C ILE A 17 -1.79 6.78 15.53
N GLU A 18 -1.72 7.92 14.82
CA GLU A 18 -1.92 9.25 15.40
C GLU A 18 -3.30 9.37 16.06
N THR A 19 -4.34 8.88 15.40
CA THR A 19 -5.72 8.90 15.90
C THR A 19 -5.90 8.07 17.17
N ASN A 20 -5.21 6.92 17.27
CA ASN A 20 -5.35 6.02 18.41
C ASN A 20 -4.47 6.39 19.61
N LEU A 21 -3.25 6.88 19.37
CA LEU A 21 -2.27 7.18 20.42
C LEU A 21 -2.26 8.65 20.84
N GLY A 22 -2.75 9.53 19.97
CA GLY A 22 -2.65 10.97 20.11
C GLY A 22 -1.27 11.51 19.75
N LYS A 23 -1.24 12.78 19.33
CA LYS A 23 -0.02 13.49 18.90
C LYS A 23 1.12 13.48 19.94
N PRO A 24 0.88 13.69 21.26
CA PRO A 24 1.96 13.70 22.24
C PRO A 24 2.68 12.34 22.37
N THR A 25 1.91 11.25 22.35
CA THR A 25 2.46 9.89 22.41
C THR A 25 3.19 9.56 21.12
N LEU A 26 2.63 9.93 19.97
CA LEU A 26 3.27 9.72 18.68
C LEU A 26 4.64 10.42 18.59
N ASN A 27 4.75 11.66 19.08
CA ASN A 27 6.01 12.39 19.10
C ASN A 27 7.09 11.67 19.92
N LYS A 28 6.72 11.06 21.07
CA LYS A 28 7.66 10.27 21.88
C LYS A 28 8.12 9.02 21.15
N ILE A 29 7.21 8.35 20.44
CA ILE A 29 7.54 7.18 19.62
C ILE A 29 8.47 7.58 18.46
N GLU A 30 8.17 8.68 17.77
CA GLU A 30 9.01 9.22 16.69
C GLU A 30 10.41 9.56 17.17
N GLN A 31 10.53 10.23 18.31
CA GLN A 31 11.82 10.50 18.94
C GLN A 31 12.57 9.20 19.23
N ARG A 32 11.88 8.20 19.79
CA ARG A 32 12.51 6.93 20.15
C ARG A 32 12.95 6.11 18.93
N LEU A 33 12.17 6.14 17.85
CA LEU A 33 12.53 5.52 16.56
C LEU A 33 13.79 6.16 15.98
N MET A 34 13.92 7.49 16.08
CA MET A 34 15.11 8.20 15.65
C MET A 34 16.32 7.83 16.52
N GLU A 35 16.16 7.80 17.84
CA GLU A 35 17.24 7.44 18.78
C GLU A 35 17.76 6.02 18.58
N ARG A 36 16.86 5.04 18.38
CA ARG A 36 17.25 3.62 18.28
C ARG A 36 17.65 3.17 16.89
N HIS A 37 16.94 3.66 15.88
CA HIS A 37 17.03 3.13 14.53
C HIS A 37 17.44 4.17 13.48
N GLY A 38 17.48 5.46 13.84
CA GLY A 38 17.73 6.55 12.90
C GLY A 38 16.62 6.70 11.84
N LEU A 39 15.40 6.24 12.14
CA LEU A 39 14.28 6.21 11.20
C LEU A 39 13.17 7.18 11.62
N GLY A 40 12.59 7.85 10.62
CA GLY A 40 11.30 8.51 10.79
C GLY A 40 10.15 7.50 10.84
N LEU A 41 8.99 7.91 11.36
CA LEU A 41 7.83 7.02 11.55
C LEU A 41 7.42 6.25 10.30
N VAL A 42 7.33 6.91 9.14
CA VAL A 42 6.89 6.25 7.90
C VAL A 42 7.89 5.17 7.47
N GLN A 43 9.18 5.39 7.69
CA GLN A 43 10.22 4.40 7.37
C GLN A 43 10.18 3.24 8.35
N ALA A 44 9.97 3.52 9.65
CA ALA A 44 9.77 2.50 10.66
C ALA A 44 8.51 1.66 10.40
N ILE A 45 7.41 2.25 9.96
CA ILE A 45 6.19 1.51 9.59
C ILE A 45 6.47 0.52 8.44
N LYS A 46 7.30 0.90 7.47
CA LYS A 46 7.73 0.02 6.37
C LYS A 46 8.72 -1.06 6.82
N ASP A 47 9.34 -0.89 7.98
CA ASP A 47 10.18 -1.88 8.67
C ASP A 47 9.51 -2.26 9.99
N PHE A 48 8.36 -2.94 9.87
CA PHE A 48 7.41 -3.07 10.98
C PHE A 48 8.03 -3.70 12.23
N HIS A 49 9.06 -4.55 12.10
CA HIS A 49 9.81 -5.10 13.25
C HIS A 49 10.47 -4.01 14.09
N LYS A 50 11.03 -2.97 13.47
CA LYS A 50 11.61 -1.83 14.20
C LYS A 50 10.54 -1.00 14.85
N PHE A 51 9.39 -0.81 14.18
CA PHE A 51 8.26 -0.12 14.76
C PHE A 51 7.68 -0.87 15.98
N ASP A 52 7.41 -2.16 15.83
CA ASP A 52 6.97 -3.07 16.90
C ASP A 52 7.94 -3.04 18.09
N SER A 53 9.26 -3.08 17.84
CA SER A 53 10.26 -3.04 18.90
C SER A 53 10.10 -1.80 19.80
N VAL A 54 9.80 -0.64 19.20
CA VAL A 54 9.57 0.59 19.94
C VAL A 54 8.18 0.58 20.59
N LEU A 55 7.14 0.09 19.92
CA LEU A 55 5.82 -0.05 20.56
C LEU A 55 5.90 -0.92 21.82
N ARG A 56 6.64 -2.02 21.79
CA ARG A 56 6.85 -2.90 22.95
C ARG A 56 7.61 -2.21 24.08
N GLU A 57 8.51 -1.27 23.79
CA GLU A 57 9.15 -0.46 24.85
C GLU A 57 8.14 0.41 25.60
N PHE A 58 7.15 0.98 24.90
CA PHE A 58 6.16 1.86 25.51
C PHE A 58 4.99 1.12 26.14
N PHE A 59 4.56 0.00 25.54
CA PHE A 59 3.29 -0.65 25.85
C PHE A 59 3.42 -2.13 26.26
N GLY A 60 4.63 -2.70 26.23
CA GLY A 60 4.88 -4.10 26.56
C GLY A 60 4.01 -5.04 25.71
N ALA A 61 3.37 -6.01 26.37
CA ALA A 61 2.43 -6.94 25.72
C ALA A 61 1.17 -6.26 25.14
N GLY A 62 0.87 -5.00 25.52
CA GLY A 62 -0.24 -4.24 24.96
C GLY A 62 -0.01 -3.78 23.52
N ALA A 63 1.23 -3.85 23.01
CA ALA A 63 1.57 -3.47 21.65
C ALA A 63 0.78 -4.28 20.60
N ASP A 64 0.65 -5.59 20.78
CA ASP A 64 -0.03 -6.49 19.83
C ASP A 64 -1.48 -6.05 19.56
N GLY A 65 -2.20 -5.67 20.63
CA GLY A 65 -3.59 -5.20 20.53
C GLY A 65 -3.70 -3.83 19.85
N LEU A 66 -2.72 -2.95 20.08
CA LEU A 66 -2.65 -1.64 19.43
C LEU A 66 -2.38 -1.79 17.93
N GLU A 67 -1.41 -2.60 17.54
CA GLU A 67 -1.08 -2.87 16.14
C GLU A 67 -2.28 -3.44 15.38
N THR A 68 -2.93 -4.43 15.98
CA THR A 68 -4.17 -5.03 15.44
C THR A 68 -5.24 -3.96 15.25
N LYS A 69 -5.45 -3.10 16.24
CA LYS A 69 -6.42 -2.00 16.17
C LYS A 69 -6.06 -0.98 15.10
N PHE A 70 -4.78 -0.65 14.92
CA PHE A 70 -4.34 0.29 13.89
C PHE A 70 -4.68 -0.22 12.49
N LEU A 71 -4.45 -1.51 12.22
CA LEU A 71 -4.73 -2.13 10.93
C LEU A 71 -6.23 -2.34 10.70
N GLN A 72 -6.98 -2.78 11.71
CA GLN A 72 -8.43 -3.01 11.63
C GLN A 72 -9.24 -1.75 11.31
N ASN A 73 -8.70 -0.57 11.60
CA ASN A 73 -9.28 0.71 11.20
C ASN A 73 -9.12 1.01 9.70
N ILE A 74 -8.14 0.36 9.05
CA ILE A 74 -7.76 0.64 7.66
C ILE A 74 -8.35 -0.42 6.74
N ILE A 75 -8.25 -1.68 7.13
CA ILE A 75 -8.71 -2.82 6.33
C ILE A 75 -9.50 -3.83 7.17
N ASP A 76 -10.41 -4.55 6.51
CA ASP A 76 -11.00 -5.78 7.02
C ASP A 76 -10.35 -6.99 6.35
N LEU A 77 -9.78 -7.87 7.17
CA LEU A 77 -9.29 -9.18 6.77
C LEU A 77 -10.34 -10.22 7.18
N LYS A 78 -11.51 -10.23 6.53
CA LYS A 78 -12.55 -11.22 6.84
C LYS A 78 -12.12 -12.61 6.39
N GLN A 79 -11.60 -13.40 7.34
CA GLN A 79 -11.46 -14.86 7.34
C GLN A 79 -11.00 -15.54 6.03
N GLN A 80 -9.72 -15.91 5.99
CA GLN A 80 -9.15 -16.89 5.05
C GLN A 80 -9.61 -18.34 5.32
N LYS A 81 -10.87 -18.56 5.73
CA LYS A 81 -11.39 -19.91 6.03
C LYS A 81 -11.92 -20.67 4.81
N LYS A 82 -11.99 -20.06 3.63
CA LYS A 82 -12.24 -20.76 2.37
C LYS A 82 -11.28 -20.29 1.30
N ALA A 83 -10.43 -21.21 0.88
CA ALA A 83 -9.44 -21.07 -0.17
C ALA A 83 -10.05 -20.44 -1.44
N SER A 84 -9.52 -19.28 -1.86
CA SER A 84 -9.16 -18.97 -3.26
C SER A 84 -8.98 -17.48 -3.54
N ASN A 85 -9.44 -16.58 -2.68
CA ASN A 85 -9.64 -15.20 -3.11
C ASN A 85 -9.08 -14.19 -2.09
N ASN A 86 -7.90 -13.63 -2.39
CA ASN A 86 -7.10 -12.67 -1.59
C ASN A 86 -7.76 -11.28 -1.45
N TRP A 87 -9.04 -11.24 -1.09
CA TRP A 87 -9.76 -9.98 -0.96
C TRP A 87 -9.52 -9.32 0.38
N ILE A 88 -9.21 -8.03 0.34
CA ILE A 88 -9.23 -7.12 1.48
C ILE A 88 -10.32 -6.09 1.29
N ILE A 89 -10.95 -5.65 2.38
CA ILE A 89 -11.92 -4.55 2.34
C ILE A 89 -11.24 -3.31 2.91
N ILE A 90 -11.22 -2.21 2.17
CA ILE A 90 -10.69 -0.93 2.64
C ILE A 90 -11.78 -0.22 3.44
N LYS A 91 -11.52 -0.03 4.74
CA LYS A 91 -12.41 0.71 5.66
C LYS A 91 -12.08 2.20 5.71
N ASP A 92 -10.79 2.55 5.59
CA ASP A 92 -10.38 3.95 5.62
C ASP A 92 -10.90 4.70 4.39
N GLN A 93 -11.69 5.75 4.63
CA GLN A 93 -12.34 6.52 3.58
C GLN A 93 -11.37 7.37 2.76
N SER A 94 -10.22 7.76 3.33
CA SER A 94 -9.21 8.50 2.57
C SER A 94 -8.53 7.57 1.56
N LEU A 95 -8.23 6.34 1.95
CA LEU A 95 -7.70 5.31 1.07
C LEU A 95 -8.74 4.87 0.03
N ALA A 96 -10.00 4.67 0.42
CA ALA A 96 -11.08 4.38 -0.53
C ALA A 96 -11.21 5.46 -1.61
N LYS A 97 -11.08 6.74 -1.22
CA LYS A 97 -11.08 7.88 -2.14
C LYS A 97 -9.91 7.85 -3.12
N VAL A 98 -8.71 7.44 -2.70
CA VAL A 98 -7.55 7.28 -3.61
C VAL A 98 -7.85 6.28 -4.73
N PHE A 99 -8.49 5.16 -4.41
CA PHE A 99 -8.95 4.20 -5.43
C PHE A 99 -9.97 4.85 -6.35
N LEU A 100 -11.03 5.44 -5.79
CA LEU A 100 -12.09 6.06 -6.58
C LEU A 100 -11.56 7.14 -7.55
N GLU A 101 -10.71 8.05 -7.07
CA GLU A 101 -10.10 9.11 -7.89
C GLU A 101 -9.17 8.55 -8.97
N SER A 102 -8.47 7.44 -8.69
CA SER A 102 -7.57 6.81 -9.65
C SER A 102 -8.33 6.09 -10.76
N PHE A 103 -9.47 5.47 -10.44
CA PHE A 103 -10.31 4.79 -11.42
C PHE A 103 -11.29 5.72 -12.15
N ALA A 104 -11.54 6.93 -11.62
CA ALA A 104 -12.31 7.98 -12.30
C ALA A 104 -11.50 8.75 -13.35
N ASP A 105 -10.17 8.69 -13.29
CA ASP A 105 -9.27 9.23 -14.31
C ASP A 105 -9.03 8.17 -15.40
N GLU A 106 -9.52 8.40 -16.61
CA GLU A 106 -9.49 7.41 -17.69
C GLU A 106 -8.07 6.98 -18.07
N ASP A 107 -7.08 7.88 -18.07
CA ASP A 107 -5.70 7.51 -18.36
C ASP A 107 -5.12 6.63 -17.25
N LYS A 108 -5.37 6.98 -15.97
CA LYS A 108 -4.90 6.16 -14.84
C LYS A 108 -5.55 4.78 -14.86
N LYS A 109 -6.85 4.71 -15.14
CA LYS A 109 -7.59 3.46 -15.29
C LYS A 109 -7.03 2.61 -16.42
N ALA A 110 -6.73 3.21 -17.59
CA ALA A 110 -6.11 2.52 -18.71
C ALA A 110 -4.71 2.00 -18.37
N ILE A 111 -3.90 2.83 -17.69
CA ILE A 111 -2.56 2.45 -17.20
C ILE A 111 -2.66 1.24 -16.27
N ILE A 112 -3.52 1.29 -15.24
CA ILE A 112 -3.72 0.20 -14.28
C ILE A 112 -4.16 -1.08 -15.01
N GLY A 113 -5.14 -0.98 -15.92
CA GLY A 113 -5.65 -2.11 -16.68
C GLY A 113 -4.60 -2.77 -17.55
N THR A 114 -3.71 -1.98 -18.15
CA THR A 114 -2.61 -2.46 -19.01
C THR A 114 -1.58 -3.29 -18.26
N VAL A 115 -1.38 -3.00 -16.96
CA VAL A 115 -0.39 -3.66 -16.11
C VAL A 115 -1.02 -4.53 -15.02
N LEU A 116 -2.26 -4.96 -15.25
CA LEU A 116 -2.97 -5.88 -14.36
C LEU A 116 -2.27 -7.25 -14.35
N ASP A 117 -2.07 -7.84 -15.52
CA ASP A 117 -1.57 -9.21 -15.69
C ASP A 117 -0.07 -9.32 -15.96
N GLN A 118 0.60 -8.20 -16.26
CA GLN A 118 2.01 -8.19 -16.65
C GLN A 118 2.74 -6.92 -16.21
N SER A 119 4.06 -7.04 -15.98
CA SER A 119 4.91 -5.90 -15.68
C SER A 119 5.52 -5.31 -16.96
N LEU A 120 5.36 -4.00 -17.18
CA LEU A 120 5.80 -3.30 -18.39
C LEU A 120 6.67 -2.09 -18.07
N ILE A 121 7.57 -1.72 -18.99
CA ILE A 121 8.30 -0.45 -18.84
C ILE A 121 7.37 0.72 -19.13
N VAL A 122 7.73 1.92 -18.66
CA VAL A 122 6.87 3.10 -18.85
C VAL A 122 6.56 3.39 -20.32
N ALA A 123 7.55 3.25 -21.22
CA ALA A 123 7.33 3.47 -22.64
C ALA A 123 6.20 2.58 -23.20
N ASP A 124 6.29 1.27 -22.97
CA ASP A 124 5.29 0.29 -23.41
C ASP A 124 3.90 0.57 -22.83
N ILE A 125 3.81 1.01 -21.57
CA ILE A 125 2.54 1.39 -20.93
C ILE A 125 1.91 2.57 -21.66
N LEU A 126 2.70 3.61 -21.94
CA LEU A 126 2.22 4.83 -22.60
C LEU A 126 1.77 4.57 -24.03
N ASP A 127 2.54 3.75 -24.75
CA ASP A 127 2.21 3.34 -26.11
C ASP A 127 0.91 2.51 -26.14
N ALA A 128 0.76 1.54 -25.23
CA ALA A 128 -0.44 0.72 -25.13
C ALA A 128 -1.70 1.52 -24.73
N CYS A 129 -1.55 2.54 -23.88
CA CYS A 129 -2.66 3.38 -23.45
C CYS A 129 -2.96 4.54 -24.40
N ASN A 130 -2.10 4.81 -25.40
CA ASN A 130 -2.16 5.99 -26.26
C ASN A 130 -2.22 7.32 -25.46
N VAL A 131 -1.44 7.42 -24.38
CA VAL A 131 -1.41 8.59 -23.48
C VAL A 131 -0.20 9.46 -23.84
N PRO A 132 -0.35 10.80 -23.97
CA PRO A 132 0.78 11.68 -24.24
C PRO A 132 1.88 11.56 -23.19
N GLN A 133 3.15 11.58 -23.60
CA GLN A 133 4.26 11.25 -22.70
C GLN A 133 4.28 12.10 -21.42
N THR A 134 4.26 13.42 -21.51
CA THR A 134 4.40 14.30 -20.33
C THR A 134 3.29 14.07 -19.31
N SER A 135 2.03 13.94 -19.75
CA SER A 135 0.90 13.62 -18.86
C SER A 135 0.96 12.20 -18.35
N GLY A 136 1.37 11.24 -19.19
CA GLY A 136 1.44 9.83 -18.85
C GLY A 136 2.48 9.52 -17.78
N TYR A 137 3.71 10.03 -17.91
CA TYR A 137 4.74 9.90 -16.87
C TYR A 137 4.27 10.48 -15.54
N ARG A 138 3.62 11.65 -15.56
CA ARG A 138 3.06 12.27 -14.35
C ARG A 138 2.00 11.37 -13.70
N LYS A 139 1.11 10.76 -14.48
CA LYS A 139 0.05 9.88 -13.96
C LYS A 139 0.60 8.56 -13.43
N ILE A 140 1.58 7.97 -14.10
CA ILE A 140 2.29 6.78 -13.61
C ILE A 140 2.96 7.08 -12.26
N ASN A 141 3.67 8.21 -12.14
CA ASN A 141 4.28 8.59 -10.86
C ASN A 141 3.23 8.78 -9.76
N GLN A 142 2.09 9.41 -10.05
CA GLN A 142 1.00 9.52 -9.08
C GLN A 142 0.47 8.15 -8.63
N LEU A 143 0.37 7.17 -9.53
CA LEU A 143 -0.05 5.81 -9.18
C LEU A 143 1.01 5.06 -8.36
N ILE A 144 2.29 5.28 -8.63
CA ILE A 144 3.40 4.73 -7.85
C ILE A 144 3.41 5.34 -6.44
N ASP A 145 3.28 6.66 -6.34
CA ASP A 145 3.25 7.39 -5.08
C ASP A 145 2.04 7.00 -4.23
N ALA A 146 0.89 6.75 -4.88
CA ALA A 146 -0.31 6.21 -4.25
C ALA A 146 -0.19 4.73 -3.86
N GLY A 147 0.86 4.02 -4.28
CA GLY A 147 1.05 2.59 -4.02
C GLY A 147 0.15 1.67 -4.85
N LEU A 148 -0.47 2.18 -5.93
CA LEU A 148 -1.31 1.39 -6.84
C LEU A 148 -0.47 0.68 -7.92
N LEU A 149 0.70 1.24 -8.24
CA LEU A 149 1.71 0.61 -9.11
C LEU A 149 3.02 0.40 -8.37
N ILE A 150 3.72 -0.66 -8.73
CA ILE A 150 4.98 -1.06 -8.10
C ILE A 150 5.99 -1.46 -9.15
N SER A 151 7.28 -1.31 -8.82
CA SER A 151 8.33 -1.82 -9.70
C SER A 151 8.50 -3.31 -9.48
N ASN A 152 8.29 -4.11 -10.53
CA ASN A 152 8.58 -5.54 -10.54
C ASN A 152 9.35 -5.91 -11.80
N GLY A 153 10.61 -6.33 -11.62
CA GLY A 153 11.50 -6.71 -12.71
C GLY A 153 12.08 -5.52 -13.49
N TYR A 154 12.88 -5.87 -14.51
CA TYR A 154 13.58 -4.92 -15.37
C TYR A 154 13.63 -5.45 -16.80
N SER A 155 13.66 -4.55 -17.77
CA SER A 155 14.14 -4.81 -19.14
C SER A 155 15.57 -4.32 -19.29
N VAL A 156 16.34 -4.91 -20.21
CA VAL A 156 17.66 -4.42 -20.59
C VAL A 156 17.51 -3.67 -21.92
N ALA A 157 17.85 -2.39 -21.93
CA ALA A 157 17.85 -1.57 -23.13
C ALA A 157 19.00 -1.97 -24.08
N THR A 158 18.93 -1.49 -25.32
CA THR A 158 19.97 -1.71 -26.33
C THR A 158 21.34 -1.16 -25.92
N ASP A 159 21.37 -0.14 -25.05
CA ASP A 159 22.58 0.43 -24.45
C ASP A 159 23.04 -0.28 -23.15
N GLY A 160 22.41 -1.41 -22.80
CA GLY A 160 22.71 -2.21 -21.61
C GLY A 160 22.11 -1.66 -20.31
N LYS A 161 21.39 -0.53 -20.34
CA LYS A 161 20.78 0.03 -19.12
C LYS A 161 19.58 -0.81 -18.68
N LYS A 162 19.46 -0.98 -17.36
CA LYS A 162 18.28 -1.61 -16.73
C LYS A 162 17.14 -0.60 -16.63
N ILE A 163 16.02 -0.90 -17.29
CA ILE A 163 14.79 -0.10 -17.24
C ILE A 163 13.80 -0.82 -16.34
N LYS A 164 13.26 -0.12 -15.34
CA LYS A 164 12.26 -0.68 -14.42
C LYS A 164 10.97 -1.02 -15.15
N LYS A 165 10.44 -2.19 -14.83
CA LYS A 165 9.07 -2.59 -15.18
C LYS A 165 8.14 -2.31 -14.01
N TYR A 166 6.88 -2.08 -14.32
CA TYR A 166 5.83 -1.73 -13.36
C TYR A 166 4.60 -2.60 -13.54
N GLU A 167 3.97 -2.96 -12.43
CA GLU A 167 2.71 -3.69 -12.38
C GLU A 167 1.78 -3.17 -11.29
N SER A 168 0.50 -3.54 -11.36
CA SER A 168 -0.45 -3.33 -10.26
C SER A 168 -0.25 -4.35 -9.14
N ILE A 169 -0.68 -4.00 -7.92
CA ILE A 169 -0.60 -4.87 -6.74
C ILE A 169 -1.81 -5.80 -6.58
N PHE A 170 -2.80 -5.69 -7.46
CA PHE A 170 -4.10 -6.34 -7.34
C PHE A 170 -4.54 -6.97 -8.67
N ASP A 171 -5.28 -8.07 -8.57
CA ASP A 171 -5.89 -8.75 -9.71
C ASP A 171 -7.29 -8.18 -10.00
N ASN A 172 -7.95 -7.60 -9.00
CA ASN A 172 -9.32 -7.11 -9.13
C ASN A 172 -9.65 -6.01 -8.10
N VAL A 173 -10.50 -5.07 -8.48
CA VAL A 173 -11.02 -4.01 -7.61
C VAL A 173 -12.53 -3.92 -7.81
N LYS A 174 -13.28 -3.96 -6.71
CA LYS A 174 -14.72 -3.70 -6.68
C LYS A 174 -14.98 -2.49 -5.81
N MET A 175 -15.78 -1.56 -6.31
CA MET A 175 -16.17 -0.36 -5.57
C MET A 175 -17.68 -0.28 -5.55
N ASP A 176 -18.22 -0.26 -4.34
CA ASP A 176 -19.66 -0.15 -4.07
C ASP A 176 -19.91 1.15 -3.30
N ILE A 177 -21.09 1.74 -3.46
CA ILE A 177 -21.55 2.85 -2.61
C ILE A 177 -22.65 2.30 -1.70
N GLU A 178 -22.33 2.14 -0.41
CA GLU A 178 -23.25 1.64 0.60
C GLU A 178 -23.62 2.77 1.56
N LYS A 179 -24.90 3.19 1.57
CA LYS A 179 -25.39 4.27 2.45
C LYS A 179 -24.53 5.54 2.38
N ASN A 180 -24.17 5.97 1.18
CA ASN A 180 -23.32 7.14 0.90
C ASN A 180 -21.84 6.99 1.37
N VAL A 181 -21.39 5.77 1.63
CA VAL A 181 -20.00 5.45 1.96
C VAL A 181 -19.40 4.62 0.83
N VAL A 182 -18.21 4.98 0.38
CA VAL A 182 -17.49 4.22 -0.65
C VAL A 182 -16.84 3.01 0.02
N VAL A 183 -17.21 1.82 -0.44
CA VAL A 183 -16.67 0.55 0.01
C VAL A 183 -15.80 0.00 -1.11
N VAL A 184 -14.49 -0.08 -0.87
CA VAL A 184 -13.54 -0.63 -1.84
C VAL A 184 -13.11 -2.02 -1.37
N LYS A 185 -13.26 -3.01 -2.25
CA LYS A 185 -12.78 -4.38 -2.07
C LYS A 185 -11.67 -4.59 -3.10
N VAL A 186 -10.52 -5.08 -2.66
CA VAL A 186 -9.35 -5.28 -3.52
C VAL A 186 -8.89 -6.72 -3.41
N GLN A 187 -8.78 -7.41 -4.55
CA GLN A 187 -8.17 -8.72 -4.65
C GLN A 187 -6.66 -8.54 -4.87
N LEU A 188 -5.86 -8.81 -3.86
CA LEU A 188 -4.41 -8.68 -3.95
C LEU A 188 -3.78 -9.84 -4.72
N LYS A 189 -2.72 -9.54 -5.47
CA LYS A 189 -1.83 -10.57 -6.01
C LYS A 189 -1.25 -11.39 -4.86
N LYS A 190 -1.09 -12.71 -5.07
CA LYS A 190 -0.52 -13.61 -4.05
C LYS A 190 0.84 -13.13 -3.56
N THR A 191 1.69 -12.68 -4.48
CA THR A 191 3.03 -12.12 -4.20
C THR A 191 2.93 -10.90 -3.28
N SER A 192 2.05 -9.94 -3.59
CA SER A 192 1.85 -8.73 -2.78
C SER A 192 1.39 -9.02 -1.36
N LEU A 193 0.57 -10.07 -1.16
CA LEU A 193 0.15 -10.51 0.17
C LEU A 193 1.30 -11.18 0.94
N SER A 194 2.02 -12.11 0.30
CA SER A 194 3.13 -12.85 0.91
C SER A 194 4.41 -12.03 1.11
N GLU A 195 4.48 -10.82 0.56
CA GLU A 195 5.61 -9.92 0.76
C GLU A 195 5.31 -8.85 1.81
N SER A 196 4.04 -8.51 2.10
CA SER A 196 3.71 -7.43 3.04
C SER A 196 4.15 -7.76 4.46
N ILE A 197 5.07 -6.95 4.98
CA ILE A 197 5.55 -7.09 6.37
C ILE A 197 4.45 -6.64 7.32
N ILE A 198 3.71 -5.58 6.98
CA ILE A 198 2.62 -5.05 7.84
C ILE A 198 1.54 -6.12 8.06
N LEU A 199 1.12 -6.82 7.01
CA LEU A 199 0.09 -7.85 7.14
C LEU A 199 0.60 -9.14 7.81
N GLN A 200 1.89 -9.44 7.70
CA GLN A 200 2.48 -10.61 8.34
C GLN A 200 2.81 -10.39 9.81
N ALA A 201 3.19 -9.18 10.18
CA ALA A 201 3.61 -8.86 11.54
C ALA A 201 2.42 -8.73 12.51
N ILE A 202 1.23 -8.38 12.00
CA ILE A 202 0.06 -8.15 12.85
C ILE A 202 -0.71 -9.48 13.03
N PRO A 203 -0.85 -9.99 14.26
CA PRO A 203 -1.56 -11.24 14.51
C PRO A 203 -3.02 -11.13 14.07
N THR A 204 -3.40 -11.88 13.04
CA THR A 204 -4.81 -12.06 12.66
C THR A 204 -5.43 -13.11 13.58
N ARG A 205 -5.85 -12.69 14.78
CA ARG A 205 -6.66 -13.52 15.68
C ARG A 205 -8.15 -13.37 15.40
#